data_AF-A0A7J9G9Z2-F1
#
_entry.id   AF-A0A7J9G9Z2-F1
#
_cell.length_a   1.000
_cell.length_b   1.000
_cell.length_c   1.000
_cell.angle_alpha   90.00
_cell.angle_beta   90.00
_cell.angle_gamma   90.00
#
_symmetry.space_group_name_H-M   'P 1'
#
loop_
_entity.id
_entity.type
_entity.pdbx_description
1 polymer ?
#
loop_
_entity_poly.entity_id
_entity_poly.type
_entity_poly.pdbx_seq_one_letter_code
_entity_poly.pdbx_strand_id
1 'polypeptide(L)'
;HRELQGHESDKFLSYFKPCIIPLEGGVASGFKTAEEEEFETRLYVCRGKRVVRLKQVPFVRSSLNHDDVFILDTQNKIYQFNGANSNIQERAKALEVIQFLKEKYHEGTCNVAIVDDGKLDTESDSGEFWVLFGGFAPIGKKVTSEDDVIPETTPAKLYSITDGEVKIEEGELSKGLLENNKCYLLDCGAEIFVWVGRVTQVEDRKAASQVAEDFIAGQNRPKTTRITRVIQGYETNSFKSNFDSWPAGSAAPGAEEGRGKVAALLKQQGVGVKGMSKSAPVNEEVPPLLDGGGKMEVWCINGSAKTPLPKEDIGKFYSGDCYIVLYTYHSGDRKEDYFLCCWIGKDSIEEDQKMATRLANTMCNSLKGRPVQGRVFDGKEPPQFIALFQPMVVLKGGLSTGYKKSIADKGLTDETYTADCVSLFRISGTSVQNNKTLQVDAVATSLNSIDCFLLQSGSSMFTWHGNQSTYEQQQLVARVAEFLKPGVALKHAKEGKESSAFWFALGGKLSYTSKTASTEIVEEVYNFSQDDLLTEDILILDTHAEVFVWVGQCVDPKEKQNAFEIGQKYIDMAASLEGLSPHVPLYKVTEGNEPCFFTTFFSWDSTQAT
;
A
#
# COMPACT_ATOMS: atom_id res chain seq x y z
N HIS A 1 -22.72 -8.80 3.19
CA HIS A 1 -22.23 -8.38 4.51
C HIS A 1 -23.42 -8.11 5.40
N ARG A 2 -23.38 -8.55 6.67
CA ARG A 2 -24.34 -8.15 7.70
C ARG A 2 -23.71 -6.99 8.46
N GLU A 3 -24.23 -5.79 8.26
CA GLU A 3 -23.74 -4.58 8.91
C GLU A 3 -24.69 -4.25 10.07
N LEU A 4 -24.14 -4.16 11.28
CA LEU A 4 -24.89 -3.79 12.48
C LEU A 4 -24.64 -2.32 12.80
N GLN A 5 -25.70 -1.60 13.14
CA GLN A 5 -25.61 -0.22 13.58
C GLN A 5 -24.62 -0.09 14.74
N GLY A 6 -23.66 0.83 14.64
CA GLY A 6 -22.59 1.06 15.62
C GLY A 6 -21.36 0.15 15.46
N HIS A 7 -21.44 -0.91 14.65
CA HIS A 7 -20.37 -1.88 14.42
C HIS A 7 -20.15 -2.17 12.93
N GLU A 8 -20.44 -1.18 12.08
CA GLU A 8 -20.30 -1.30 10.64
C GLU A 8 -18.84 -1.45 10.22
N SER A 9 -18.61 -2.19 9.14
CA SER A 9 -17.27 -2.35 8.55
C SER A 9 -16.73 -1.03 7.97
N ASP A 10 -15.40 -0.84 8.02
CA ASP A 10 -14.75 0.33 7.42
C ASP A 10 -15.06 0.47 5.93
N LYS A 11 -15.20 -0.67 5.22
CA LYS A 11 -15.62 -0.70 3.83
C LYS A 11 -17.02 -0.13 3.65
N PHE A 12 -17.99 -0.55 4.46
CA PHE A 12 -19.34 0.00 4.42
C PHE A 12 -19.34 1.49 4.74
N LEU A 13 -18.64 1.91 5.79
CA LEU A 13 -18.55 3.30 6.20
C LEU A 13 -17.91 4.20 5.15
N SER A 14 -16.93 3.69 4.38
CA SER A 14 -16.26 4.44 3.32
C SER A 14 -17.19 4.99 2.23
N TYR A 15 -18.40 4.43 2.11
CA TYR A 15 -19.41 4.89 1.15
C TYR A 15 -20.21 6.11 1.65
N PHE A 16 -20.13 6.45 2.93
CA PHE A 16 -20.98 7.46 3.57
C PHE A 16 -20.17 8.63 4.13
N LYS A 17 -19.13 9.10 3.42
CA LYS A 17 -18.42 10.32 3.81
C LYS A 17 -19.36 11.54 3.71
N PRO A 18 -19.35 12.48 4.69
CA PRO A 18 -18.46 12.51 5.86
C PRO A 18 -18.96 11.71 7.08
N CYS A 19 -20.25 11.35 7.13
CA CYS A 19 -20.84 10.67 8.29
C CYS A 19 -22.04 9.75 7.97
N ILE A 20 -22.31 8.85 8.91
CA ILE A 20 -23.56 8.09 9.00
C ILE A 20 -24.41 8.61 10.17
N ILE A 21 -25.70 8.84 9.91
CA ILE A 21 -26.67 9.34 10.89
C ILE A 21 -27.84 8.35 10.98
N PRO A 22 -27.85 7.45 11.99
CA PRO A 22 -29.01 6.64 12.28
C PRO A 22 -30.15 7.52 12.79
N LEU A 23 -31.33 7.40 12.16
CA LEU A 23 -32.53 8.13 12.56
C LEU A 23 -33.36 7.27 13.53
N GLU A 24 -33.96 7.89 14.55
CA GLU A 24 -34.91 7.20 15.43
C GLU A 24 -36.21 6.86 14.68
N GLY A 25 -36.78 5.67 14.94
CA GLY A 25 -38.00 5.17 14.29
C GLY A 25 -37.77 4.16 13.16
N GLY A 26 -38.83 3.79 12.43
CA GLY A 26 -38.76 2.86 11.30
C GLY A 26 -40.11 2.53 10.65
N VAL A 27 -40.13 1.56 9.74
CA VAL A 27 -41.37 1.16 9.02
C VAL A 27 -42.48 0.73 9.98
N ALA A 28 -42.14 0.07 11.09
CA ALA A 28 -43.10 -0.35 12.11
C ALA A 28 -43.70 0.81 12.92
N SER A 29 -42.98 1.93 13.06
CA SER A 29 -43.52 3.16 13.66
C SER A 29 -44.24 4.05 12.65
N GLY A 30 -44.34 3.60 11.38
CA GLY A 30 -45.12 4.23 10.34
C GLY A 30 -44.48 5.49 9.76
N PHE A 31 -43.25 5.41 9.23
CA PHE A 31 -42.74 6.40 8.28
C PHE A 31 -43.75 6.55 7.13
N LYS A 32 -44.65 7.53 7.26
CA LYS A 32 -45.51 8.01 6.18
C LYS A 32 -44.82 9.21 5.55
N THR A 33 -45.16 9.42 4.27
CA THR A 33 -44.89 10.59 3.43
C THR A 33 -44.57 11.87 4.20
N ALA A 34 -43.54 12.59 3.73
CA ALA A 34 -43.04 13.86 4.27
C ALA A 34 -44.17 14.79 4.75
N GLU A 35 -44.33 14.84 6.07
CA GLU A 35 -44.94 15.98 6.75
C GLU A 35 -43.88 17.08 6.84
N GLU A 36 -44.27 18.36 6.83
CA GLU A 36 -43.32 19.46 7.04
C GLU A 36 -42.62 19.24 8.39
N GLU A 37 -41.33 18.88 8.35
CA GLU A 37 -40.55 18.64 9.57
C GLU A 37 -40.43 19.97 10.33
N GLU A 38 -41.17 20.12 11.43
CA GLU A 38 -40.86 21.15 12.42
C GLU A 38 -39.43 20.88 12.94
N PHE A 39 -38.59 21.92 12.94
CA PHE A 39 -37.21 21.79 13.37
C PHE A 39 -37.16 21.33 14.84
N GLU A 40 -36.46 20.23 15.10
CA GLU A 40 -36.23 19.70 16.44
C GLU A 40 -34.76 19.90 16.83
N THR A 41 -34.52 20.42 18.04
CA THR A 41 -33.17 20.52 18.60
C THR A 41 -32.62 19.12 18.90
N ARG A 42 -31.49 18.77 18.28
CA ARG A 42 -30.88 17.45 18.40
C ARG A 42 -29.46 17.56 18.93
N LEU A 43 -29.11 16.69 19.89
CA LEU A 43 -27.76 16.55 20.40
C LEU A 43 -27.17 15.24 19.87
N TYR A 44 -25.99 15.31 19.27
CA TYR A 44 -25.27 14.16 18.76
C TYR A 44 -23.94 13.99 19.46
N VAL A 45 -23.55 12.75 19.73
CA VAL A 45 -22.15 12.39 20.01
C VAL A 45 -21.47 11.98 18.71
N CYS A 46 -20.29 12.53 18.46
CA CYS A 46 -19.46 12.25 17.28
C CYS A 46 -18.35 11.28 17.67
N ARG A 47 -18.23 10.17 16.94
CA ARG A 47 -17.17 9.18 17.15
C ARG A 47 -16.59 8.70 15.83
N GLY A 48 -15.29 8.46 15.82
CA GLY A 48 -14.59 7.85 14.67
C GLY A 48 -13.62 8.81 13.98
N LYS A 49 -12.47 8.26 13.61
CA LYS A 49 -11.33 9.02 13.08
C LYS A 49 -11.35 9.24 11.56
N ARG A 50 -12.09 8.41 10.81
CA ARG A 50 -12.12 8.42 9.33
C ARG A 50 -13.50 8.79 8.78
N VAL A 51 -14.52 8.02 9.19
CA VAL A 51 -15.94 8.33 8.92
C VAL A 51 -16.61 8.53 10.26
N VAL A 52 -17.29 9.66 10.44
CA VAL A 52 -17.93 10.00 11.71
C VAL A 52 -19.23 9.23 11.85
N ARG A 53 -19.36 8.51 12.96
CA ARG A 53 -20.62 7.96 13.43
C ARG A 53 -21.29 9.02 14.31
N LEU A 54 -22.41 9.55 13.84
CA LEU A 54 -23.28 10.38 14.67
C LEU A 54 -24.26 9.48 15.41
N LYS A 55 -24.36 9.63 16.72
CA LYS A 55 -25.42 9.01 17.52
C LYS A 55 -26.19 10.11 18.21
N GLN A 56 -27.49 10.21 17.92
CA GLN A 56 -28.37 11.11 18.65
C GLN A 56 -28.44 10.64 20.11
N VAL A 57 -28.25 11.58 21.03
CA VAL A 57 -28.33 11.37 22.47
C VAL A 57 -29.36 12.32 23.05
N PRO A 58 -29.94 12.02 24.22
CA PRO A 58 -30.90 12.93 24.85
C PRO A 58 -30.29 14.31 25.05
N PHE A 59 -31.02 15.37 24.67
CA PHE A 59 -30.59 16.75 24.84
C PHE A 59 -30.69 17.17 26.32
N VAL A 60 -29.75 16.66 27.12
CA VAL A 60 -29.63 16.91 28.56
C VAL A 60 -28.15 16.99 28.94
N ARG A 61 -27.83 17.75 29.99
CA ARG A 61 -26.44 17.95 30.43
C ARG A 61 -25.72 16.64 30.75
N SER A 62 -26.44 15.65 31.29
CA SER A 62 -25.88 14.34 31.65
C SER A 62 -25.41 13.51 30.47
N SER A 63 -25.74 13.90 29.23
CA SER A 63 -25.21 13.26 28.01
C SER A 63 -23.79 13.71 27.68
N LEU A 64 -23.39 14.91 28.12
CA LEU A 64 -22.05 15.46 27.87
C LEU A 64 -20.99 14.80 28.75
N ASN A 65 -19.78 14.64 28.23
CA ASN A 65 -18.62 14.13 28.95
C ASN A 65 -17.31 14.80 28.48
N HIS A 66 -16.23 14.57 29.22
CA HIS A 66 -14.91 15.16 28.95
C HIS A 66 -14.17 14.48 27.79
N ASP A 67 -14.61 13.33 27.29
CA ASP A 67 -13.84 12.45 26.40
C ASP A 67 -14.30 12.51 24.94
N ASP A 68 -15.58 12.79 24.69
CA ASP A 68 -16.19 12.77 23.37
C ASP A 68 -16.39 14.19 22.80
N VAL A 69 -16.61 14.28 21.47
CA VAL A 69 -17.06 15.51 20.79
C VAL A 69 -18.57 15.44 20.57
N PHE A 70 -19.27 16.55 20.82
CA PHE A 70 -20.72 16.64 20.64
C PHE A 70 -21.10 17.73 19.64
N ILE A 71 -22.17 17.50 18.89
CA ILE A 71 -22.80 18.49 18.02
C ILE A 71 -24.20 18.76 18.55
N LEU A 72 -24.47 20.00 18.97
CA LEU A 72 -25.79 20.47 19.31
C LEU A 72 -26.35 21.24 18.11
N ASP A 73 -27.29 20.63 17.42
CA ASP A 73 -27.98 21.19 16.27
C ASP A 73 -29.24 21.93 16.73
N THR A 74 -29.25 23.26 16.59
CA THR A 74 -30.40 24.12 16.89
C THR A 74 -30.81 24.90 15.65
N GLN A 75 -32.02 25.47 15.65
CA GLN A 75 -32.61 26.10 14.46
C GLN A 75 -31.74 27.22 13.86
N ASN A 76 -31.00 27.95 14.69
CA ASN A 76 -30.27 29.15 14.27
C ASN A 76 -28.74 29.02 14.45
N LYS A 77 -28.29 28.01 15.21
CA LYS A 77 -26.87 27.84 15.52
C LYS A 77 -26.51 26.38 15.82
N ILE A 78 -25.47 25.88 15.18
CA ILE A 78 -24.88 24.57 15.45
C ILE A 78 -23.67 24.77 16.36
N TYR A 79 -23.65 24.11 17.51
CA TYR A 79 -22.51 24.15 18.44
C TYR A 79 -21.72 22.85 18.38
N GLN A 80 -20.41 22.96 18.23
CA GLN A 80 -19.47 21.87 18.51
C GLN A 80 -18.98 21.98 19.94
N PHE A 81 -19.25 21.00 20.78
CA PHE A 81 -18.67 20.90 22.11
C PHE A 81 -17.52 19.89 22.12
N ASN A 82 -16.32 20.36 22.44
CA ASN A 82 -15.11 19.54 22.54
C ASN A 82 -14.84 19.19 24.00
N GLY A 83 -15.00 17.92 24.39
CA GLY A 83 -14.54 17.43 25.69
C GLY A 83 -13.03 17.67 25.88
N ALA A 84 -12.58 17.93 27.10
CA ALA A 84 -11.18 18.26 27.39
C ALA A 84 -10.18 17.18 26.90
N ASN A 85 -10.57 15.90 26.96
CA ASN A 85 -9.79 14.74 26.56
C ASN A 85 -10.11 14.25 25.13
N SER A 86 -11.02 14.92 24.42
CA SER A 86 -11.40 14.52 23.06
C SER A 86 -10.24 14.69 22.07
N ASN A 87 -10.16 13.80 21.09
CA ASN A 87 -9.09 13.80 20.10
C ASN A 87 -9.27 14.97 19.10
N ILE A 88 -8.19 15.68 18.78
CA ILE A 88 -8.13 16.76 17.78
C ILE A 88 -8.76 16.33 16.43
N GLN A 89 -8.55 15.09 16.01
CA GLN A 89 -9.09 14.53 14.77
C GLN A 89 -10.62 14.41 14.82
N GLU A 90 -11.17 13.94 15.94
CA GLU A 90 -12.63 13.86 16.12
C GLU A 90 -13.24 15.26 16.15
N ARG A 91 -12.52 16.26 16.67
CA ARG A 91 -12.93 17.67 16.61
C ARG A 91 -12.93 18.21 15.18
N ALA A 92 -11.91 17.90 14.38
CA ALA A 92 -11.83 18.32 12.98
C ALA A 92 -12.91 17.64 12.13
N LYS A 93 -13.11 16.34 12.30
CA LYS A 93 -14.16 15.60 11.59
C LYS A 93 -15.56 16.00 12.01
N ALA A 94 -15.78 16.39 13.27
CA ALA A 94 -17.04 17.00 13.68
C ALA A 94 -17.34 18.30 12.91
N LEU A 95 -16.33 19.11 12.55
CA LEU A 95 -16.55 20.31 11.72
C LEU A 95 -17.01 19.95 10.30
N GLU A 96 -16.44 18.92 9.67
CA GLU A 96 -16.92 18.41 8.36
C GLU A 96 -18.39 17.98 8.44
N VAL A 97 -18.76 17.32 9.53
CA VAL A 97 -20.15 16.92 9.80
C VAL A 97 -21.05 18.14 10.01
N ILE A 98 -20.59 19.16 10.73
CA ILE A 98 -21.36 20.41 10.91
C ILE A 98 -21.60 21.10 9.57
N GLN A 99 -20.61 21.15 8.68
CA GLN A 99 -20.81 21.71 7.34
C GLN A 99 -21.85 20.91 6.54
N PHE A 100 -21.77 19.58 6.60
CA PHE A 100 -22.79 18.72 6.00
C PHE A 100 -24.20 18.97 6.58
N LEU A 101 -24.34 19.07 7.91
CA LEU A 101 -25.63 19.37 8.55
C LEU A 101 -26.16 20.75 8.13
N LYS A 102 -25.27 21.75 8.10
CA LYS A 102 -25.59 23.11 7.71
C LYS A 102 -26.08 23.19 6.25
N GLU A 103 -25.40 22.51 5.33
CA GLU A 103 -25.79 22.48 3.91
C GLU A 103 -27.10 21.70 3.70
N LYS A 104 -27.23 20.54 4.36
CA LYS A 104 -28.33 19.61 4.11
C LYS A 104 -29.63 19.97 4.83
N TYR A 105 -29.55 20.47 6.06
CA TYR A 105 -30.70 20.69 6.93
C TYR A 105 -30.95 22.16 7.26
N HIS A 106 -30.01 23.07 6.97
CA HIS A 106 -30.14 24.51 7.25
C HIS A 106 -29.91 25.42 6.04
N GLU A 107 -29.96 24.85 4.83
CA GLU A 107 -29.80 25.58 3.56
C GLU A 107 -28.52 26.43 3.47
N GLY A 108 -27.47 26.07 4.21
CA GLY A 108 -26.21 26.79 4.23
C GLY A 108 -26.17 28.06 5.09
N THR A 109 -27.24 28.40 5.84
CA THR A 109 -27.37 29.72 6.49
C THR A 109 -27.16 29.73 8.01
N CYS A 110 -27.04 28.56 8.64
CA CYS A 110 -26.90 28.44 10.09
C CYS A 110 -25.51 28.87 10.61
N ASN A 111 -25.49 29.51 11.78
CA ASN A 111 -24.25 29.91 12.47
C ASN A 111 -23.56 28.71 13.11
N VAL A 112 -22.23 28.74 13.21
CA VAL A 112 -21.45 27.65 13.84
C VAL A 112 -20.61 28.22 14.96
N ALA A 113 -20.60 27.56 16.12
CA ALA A 113 -19.78 27.92 17.27
C ALA A 113 -19.03 26.71 17.83
N ILE A 114 -17.79 26.93 18.29
CA ILE A 114 -16.96 25.90 18.92
C ILE A 114 -16.83 26.24 20.42
N VAL A 115 -17.18 25.28 21.26
CA VAL A 115 -17.16 25.38 22.72
C VAL A 115 -16.20 24.32 23.25
N ASP A 116 -15.12 24.76 23.89
CA ASP A 116 -14.17 23.86 24.54
C ASP A 116 -14.52 23.69 26.02
N ASP A 117 -14.51 22.44 26.47
CA ASP A 117 -14.64 22.09 27.88
C ASP A 117 -13.56 22.77 28.74
N GLY A 118 -13.98 23.32 29.89
CA GLY A 118 -13.12 24.06 30.81
C GLY A 118 -12.78 25.51 30.39
N LYS A 119 -13.14 25.96 29.17
CA LYS A 119 -13.01 27.37 28.77
C LYS A 119 -14.29 28.15 29.07
N LEU A 120 -14.30 28.83 30.21
CA LEU A 120 -15.39 29.70 30.63
C LEU A 120 -15.15 31.12 30.15
N ASP A 121 -15.87 31.52 29.10
CA ASP A 121 -16.05 32.92 28.75
C ASP A 121 -17.55 33.25 28.75
N THR A 122 -17.98 33.99 29.77
CA THR A 122 -19.38 34.27 30.09
C THR A 122 -20.05 35.24 29.12
N GLU A 123 -19.30 35.89 28.21
CA GLU A 123 -19.82 36.81 27.20
C GLU A 123 -19.67 36.28 25.75
N SER A 124 -19.41 34.98 25.59
CA SER A 124 -19.16 34.33 24.30
C SER A 124 -20.21 33.28 23.91
N ASP A 125 -20.04 32.63 22.76
CA ASP A 125 -20.80 31.46 22.31
C ASP A 125 -20.86 30.33 23.36
N SER A 126 -19.85 30.23 24.24
CA SER A 126 -19.81 29.29 25.37
C SER A 126 -20.92 29.59 26.38
N GLY A 127 -21.17 30.87 26.68
CA GLY A 127 -22.24 31.30 27.58
C GLY A 127 -23.62 30.92 27.04
N GLU A 128 -23.88 31.21 25.76
CA GLU A 128 -25.13 30.83 25.08
C GLU A 128 -25.36 29.31 25.13
N PHE A 129 -24.32 28.53 24.83
CA PHE A 129 -24.38 27.07 24.88
C PHE A 129 -24.79 26.57 26.26
N TRP A 130 -24.16 27.06 27.33
CA TRP A 130 -24.49 26.61 28.69
C TRP A 130 -25.88 27.05 29.14
N VAL A 131 -26.39 28.20 28.69
CA VAL A 131 -27.77 28.63 28.95
C VAL A 131 -28.78 27.63 28.40
N LEU A 132 -28.54 27.04 27.22
CA LEU A 132 -29.39 25.99 26.63
C LEU A 132 -29.52 24.75 27.53
N PHE A 133 -28.50 24.45 28.35
CA PHE A 133 -28.52 23.37 29.33
C PHE A 133 -28.99 23.79 30.74
N GLY A 134 -29.51 25.02 30.90
CA GLY A 134 -29.94 25.55 32.20
C GLY A 134 -28.80 26.11 33.06
N GLY A 135 -27.71 26.57 32.43
CA GLY A 135 -26.55 27.18 33.06
C GLY A 135 -25.36 26.23 33.23
N PHE A 136 -24.22 26.82 33.64
CA PHE A 136 -22.98 26.08 33.87
C PHE A 136 -23.08 25.18 35.11
N ALA A 137 -22.78 23.90 34.94
CA ALA A 137 -22.63 22.94 36.02
C ALA A 137 -21.66 21.82 35.60
N PRO A 138 -21.05 21.08 36.56
CA PRO A 138 -20.15 19.98 36.24
C PRO A 138 -20.80 18.92 35.34
N ILE A 139 -20.03 18.41 34.36
CA ILE A 139 -20.41 17.29 33.51
C ILE A 139 -19.88 15.96 34.10
N GLY A 140 -20.51 14.84 33.71
CA GLY A 140 -20.24 13.52 34.26
C GLY A 140 -19.03 12.82 33.63
N LYS A 141 -18.56 11.75 34.29
CA LYS A 141 -17.66 10.78 33.64
C LYS A 141 -18.43 10.02 32.58
N LYS A 142 -17.76 9.64 31.49
CA LYS A 142 -18.32 8.82 30.42
C LYS A 142 -18.93 7.53 30.98
N VAL A 143 -20.19 7.26 30.64
CA VAL A 143 -20.87 6.00 30.94
C VAL A 143 -20.52 5.03 29.82
N THR A 144 -19.87 3.91 30.16
CA THR A 144 -19.53 2.86 29.20
C THR A 144 -20.81 2.23 28.65
N SER A 145 -20.97 2.22 27.33
CA SER A 145 -22.11 1.62 26.64
C SER A 145 -21.74 0.28 26.00
N GLU A 146 -22.73 -0.52 25.58
CA GLU A 146 -22.50 -1.78 24.86
C GLU A 146 -21.71 -1.57 23.55
N ASP A 147 -21.83 -0.39 22.93
CA ASP A 147 -21.09 0.02 21.73
C ASP A 147 -19.58 0.25 22.01
N ASP A 148 -19.19 0.45 23.28
CA ASP A 148 -17.79 0.68 23.69
C ASP A 148 -17.04 -0.64 24.00
N VAL A 149 -17.72 -1.79 23.92
CA VAL A 149 -17.13 -3.11 24.18
C VAL A 149 -16.41 -3.61 22.93
N ILE A 150 -15.07 -3.60 22.97
CA ILE A 150 -14.24 -4.22 21.94
C ILE A 150 -14.40 -5.75 22.05
N PRO A 151 -14.92 -6.45 21.02
CA PRO A 151 -15.03 -7.90 21.09
C PRO A 151 -13.64 -8.53 21.13
N GLU A 152 -13.40 -9.42 22.09
CA GLU A 152 -12.12 -10.14 22.20
C GLU A 152 -11.93 -11.06 20.98
N THR A 153 -10.76 -10.95 20.34
CA THR A 153 -10.33 -11.88 19.29
C THR A 153 -9.94 -13.21 19.92
N THR A 154 -10.53 -14.30 19.46
CA THR A 154 -10.16 -15.66 19.89
C THR A 154 -9.52 -16.43 18.74
N PRO A 155 -8.63 -17.41 19.01
CA PRO A 155 -8.11 -18.30 17.97
C PRO A 155 -9.24 -18.90 17.14
N ALA A 156 -9.04 -18.91 15.82
CA ALA A 156 -10.07 -19.34 14.88
C ALA A 156 -10.45 -20.81 15.11
N LYS A 157 -11.75 -21.09 15.19
CA LYS A 157 -12.30 -22.45 15.28
C LYS A 157 -13.20 -22.71 14.10
N LEU A 158 -12.91 -23.75 13.35
CA LEU A 158 -13.73 -24.15 12.20
C LEU A 158 -14.76 -25.19 12.63
N TYR A 159 -15.98 -25.01 12.12
CA TYR A 159 -17.08 -25.93 12.31
C TYR A 159 -17.68 -26.28 10.95
N SER A 160 -17.98 -27.55 10.70
CA SER A 160 -18.82 -27.96 9.58
C SER A 160 -20.29 -27.83 9.94
N ILE A 161 -21.09 -27.37 8.98
CA ILE A 161 -22.55 -27.27 9.11
C ILE A 161 -23.17 -28.42 8.32
N THR A 162 -23.81 -29.35 9.03
CA THR A 162 -24.50 -30.50 8.43
C THR A 162 -25.87 -30.66 9.07
N ASP A 163 -26.93 -30.76 8.27
CA ASP A 163 -28.32 -30.94 8.72
C ASP A 163 -28.80 -29.93 9.79
N GLY A 164 -28.26 -28.70 9.76
CA GLY A 164 -28.60 -27.66 10.74
C GLY A 164 -27.82 -27.72 12.05
N GLU A 165 -26.88 -28.66 12.19
CA GLU A 165 -26.00 -28.77 13.36
C GLU A 165 -24.57 -28.32 13.03
N VAL A 166 -23.89 -27.74 14.04
CA VAL A 166 -22.49 -27.30 13.95
C VAL A 166 -21.59 -28.32 14.64
N LYS A 167 -20.64 -28.89 13.90
CA LYS A 167 -19.66 -29.85 14.41
C LYS A 167 -18.26 -29.27 14.31
N ILE A 168 -17.48 -29.36 15.39
CA ILE A 168 -16.12 -28.83 15.41
C ILE A 168 -15.22 -29.68 14.49
N GLU A 169 -14.42 -29.01 13.66
CA GLU A 169 -13.36 -29.64 12.88
C GLU A 169 -12.06 -29.57 13.68
N GLU A 170 -11.51 -30.72 14.06
CA GLU A 170 -10.27 -30.82 14.83
C GLU A 170 -9.05 -30.90 13.91
N GLY A 171 -8.05 -30.05 14.13
CA GLY A 171 -6.78 -30.06 13.40
C GLY A 171 -6.27 -28.68 13.01
N GLU A 172 -5.15 -28.65 12.28
CA GLU A 172 -4.60 -27.43 11.66
C GLU A 172 -5.53 -26.92 10.55
N LEU A 173 -5.80 -25.62 10.54
CA LEU A 173 -6.75 -25.02 9.62
C LEU A 173 -6.10 -24.90 8.24
N SER A 174 -6.49 -25.74 7.29
CA SER A 174 -6.03 -25.67 5.91
C SER A 174 -7.19 -25.50 4.93
N LYS A 175 -6.93 -24.91 3.74
CA LYS A 175 -7.94 -24.84 2.67
C LYS A 175 -8.54 -26.21 2.32
N GLY A 176 -7.77 -27.29 2.50
CA GLY A 176 -8.19 -28.66 2.22
C GLY A 176 -9.38 -29.14 3.07
N LEU A 177 -9.64 -28.53 4.22
CA LEU A 177 -10.79 -28.84 5.07
C LEU A 177 -12.12 -28.33 4.49
N LEU A 178 -12.09 -27.36 3.57
CA LEU A 178 -13.28 -26.72 3.03
C LEU A 178 -13.80 -27.47 1.78
N GLU A 179 -14.71 -28.42 2.00
CA GLU A 179 -15.32 -29.20 0.92
C GLU A 179 -16.31 -28.35 0.10
N ASN A 180 -16.23 -28.45 -1.23
CA ASN A 180 -17.00 -27.62 -2.16
C ASN A 180 -18.53 -27.83 -2.13
N ASN A 181 -18.99 -28.89 -1.46
CA ASN A 181 -20.39 -29.29 -1.34
C ASN A 181 -20.94 -29.09 0.08
N LYS A 182 -20.19 -28.45 0.99
CA LYS A 182 -20.58 -28.18 2.38
C LYS A 182 -20.53 -26.70 2.72
N CYS A 183 -21.15 -26.35 3.85
CA CYS A 183 -21.03 -25.03 4.48
C CYS A 183 -20.23 -25.17 5.78
N TYR A 184 -19.46 -24.14 6.11
CA TYR A 184 -18.64 -24.09 7.31
C TYR A 184 -18.83 -22.77 8.04
N LEU A 185 -18.70 -22.81 9.36
CA LEU A 185 -18.65 -21.65 10.24
C LEU A 185 -17.24 -21.53 10.80
N LEU A 186 -16.61 -20.37 10.64
CA LEU A 186 -15.31 -20.07 11.22
C LEU A 186 -15.50 -19.00 12.31
N ASP A 187 -15.28 -19.37 13.56
CA ASP A 187 -15.41 -18.48 14.72
C ASP A 187 -14.05 -17.90 15.13
N CYS A 188 -13.86 -16.61 14.91
CA CYS A 188 -12.66 -15.85 15.31
C CYS A 188 -12.93 -14.94 16.54
N GLY A 189 -14.02 -15.18 17.27
CA GLY A 189 -14.45 -14.38 18.43
C GLY A 189 -15.17 -13.09 18.02
N ALA A 190 -14.41 -12.10 17.56
CA ALA A 190 -14.92 -10.78 17.16
C ALA A 190 -15.63 -10.79 15.80
N GLU A 191 -15.30 -11.76 14.95
CA GLU A 191 -15.89 -11.95 13.63
C GLU A 191 -16.12 -13.44 13.40
N ILE A 192 -17.26 -13.76 12.79
CA ILE A 192 -17.62 -15.11 12.36
C ILE A 192 -17.80 -15.09 10.85
N PHE A 193 -17.22 -16.09 10.19
CA PHE A 193 -17.42 -16.29 8.76
C PHE A 193 -18.31 -17.50 8.49
N VAL A 194 -19.24 -17.35 7.55
CA VAL A 194 -20.02 -18.47 7.00
C VAL A 194 -19.51 -18.75 5.60
N TRP A 195 -18.67 -19.76 5.45
CA TRP A 195 -18.14 -20.18 4.16
C TRP A 195 -19.09 -21.16 3.47
N VAL A 196 -19.33 -20.95 2.18
CA VAL A 196 -20.28 -21.73 1.39
C VAL A 196 -19.59 -22.30 0.16
N GLY A 197 -19.54 -23.63 0.07
CA GLY A 197 -19.07 -24.36 -1.10
C GLY A 197 -19.98 -24.15 -2.32
N ARG A 198 -19.42 -24.05 -3.53
CA ARG A 198 -20.20 -23.74 -4.76
C ARG A 198 -21.22 -24.82 -5.14
N VAL A 199 -21.02 -26.05 -4.70
CA VAL A 199 -21.83 -27.24 -5.04
C VAL A 199 -22.92 -27.52 -4.00
N THR A 200 -23.01 -26.70 -2.94
CA THR A 200 -24.06 -26.79 -1.91
C THR A 200 -25.47 -26.49 -2.44
N GLN A 201 -26.52 -27.13 -1.89
CA GLN A 201 -27.91 -26.84 -2.26
C GLN A 201 -28.40 -25.53 -1.65
N VAL A 202 -29.44 -24.93 -2.24
CA VAL A 202 -29.94 -23.60 -1.81
C VAL A 202 -30.50 -23.63 -0.39
N GLU A 203 -31.12 -24.74 -0.01
CA GLU A 203 -31.69 -25.01 1.30
C GLU A 203 -30.59 -25.02 2.36
N ASP A 204 -29.48 -25.71 2.10
CA ASP A 204 -28.32 -25.77 3.01
C ASP A 204 -27.66 -24.40 3.20
N ARG A 205 -27.60 -23.58 2.15
CA ARG A 205 -27.05 -22.20 2.21
C ARG A 205 -27.89 -21.29 3.10
N LYS A 206 -29.21 -21.43 3.05
CA LYS A 206 -30.16 -20.67 3.89
C LYS A 206 -30.05 -21.15 5.34
N ALA A 207 -30.04 -22.46 5.55
CA ALA A 207 -29.88 -23.06 6.88
C ALA A 207 -28.55 -22.64 7.53
N ALA A 208 -27.44 -22.64 6.79
CA ALA A 208 -26.12 -22.24 7.29
C ALA A 208 -26.07 -20.80 7.85
N SER A 209 -26.85 -19.88 7.26
CA SER A 209 -26.93 -18.51 7.77
C SER A 209 -27.71 -18.44 9.09
N GLN A 210 -28.81 -19.18 9.20
CA GLN A 210 -29.60 -19.28 10.44
C GLN A 210 -28.79 -19.97 11.56
N VAL A 211 -28.09 -21.06 11.23
CA VAL A 211 -27.24 -21.80 12.18
C VAL A 211 -26.14 -20.90 12.75
N ALA A 212 -25.57 -19.99 11.96
CA ALA A 212 -24.58 -19.04 12.45
C ALA A 212 -25.16 -18.04 13.45
N GLU A 213 -26.38 -17.56 13.23
CA GLU A 213 -27.09 -16.68 14.17
C GLU A 213 -27.44 -17.43 15.47
N ASP A 214 -27.95 -18.66 15.36
CA ASP A 214 -28.30 -19.50 16.51
C ASP A 214 -27.04 -19.89 17.32
N PHE A 215 -25.91 -20.12 16.64
CA PHE A 215 -24.61 -20.39 17.28
C PHE A 215 -24.12 -19.21 18.11
N ILE A 216 -24.22 -17.98 17.59
CA ILE A 216 -23.87 -16.75 18.33
C ILE A 216 -24.75 -16.62 19.57
N ALA A 217 -26.06 -16.83 19.42
CA ALA A 217 -27.00 -16.77 20.52
C ALA A 217 -26.73 -17.85 21.59
N GLY A 218 -26.39 -19.06 21.18
CA GLY A 218 -26.12 -20.19 22.08
C GLY A 218 -24.79 -20.10 22.83
N GLN A 219 -23.77 -19.43 22.27
CA GLN A 219 -22.45 -19.27 22.89
C GLN A 219 -22.33 -18.03 23.78
N ASN A 220 -23.43 -17.31 24.05
CA ASN A 220 -23.45 -16.02 24.76
C ASN A 220 -22.45 -15.00 24.18
N ARG A 221 -22.21 -15.05 22.87
CA ARG A 221 -21.38 -14.05 22.20
C ARG A 221 -22.13 -12.72 22.16
N PRO A 222 -21.43 -11.57 22.16
CA PRO A 222 -22.06 -10.27 21.97
C PRO A 222 -22.93 -10.27 20.71
N LYS A 223 -24.13 -9.69 20.77
CA LYS A 223 -25.00 -9.55 19.58
C LYS A 223 -24.33 -8.72 18.47
N THR A 224 -23.29 -7.97 18.82
CA THR A 224 -22.43 -7.15 17.96
C THR A 224 -21.41 -7.96 17.17
N THR A 225 -21.26 -9.27 17.42
CA THR A 225 -20.37 -10.15 16.65
C THR A 225 -20.72 -10.11 15.16
N ARG A 226 -19.71 -9.79 14.34
CA ARG A 226 -19.87 -9.62 12.89
C ARG A 226 -20.04 -10.97 12.20
N ILE A 227 -20.93 -11.03 11.20
CA ILE A 227 -21.13 -12.22 10.37
C ILE A 227 -20.83 -11.90 8.91
N THR A 228 -19.78 -12.51 8.38
CA THR A 228 -19.37 -12.34 6.99
C THR A 228 -19.62 -13.65 6.23
N ARG A 229 -20.55 -13.63 5.27
CA ARG A 229 -20.76 -14.77 4.37
C ARG A 229 -19.71 -14.75 3.26
N VAL A 230 -19.02 -15.87 3.08
CA VAL A 230 -17.98 -16.09 2.09
C VAL A 230 -18.40 -17.20 1.14
N ILE A 231 -18.17 -17.03 -0.16
CA ILE A 231 -18.46 -18.05 -1.17
C ILE A 231 -17.12 -18.60 -1.67
N GLN A 232 -17.06 -19.92 -1.89
CA GLN A 232 -15.87 -20.57 -2.42
C GLN A 232 -15.32 -19.88 -3.68
N GLY A 233 -14.02 -19.57 -3.68
CA GLY A 233 -13.32 -18.83 -4.74
C GLY A 233 -13.47 -17.31 -4.67
N TYR A 234 -14.21 -16.77 -3.69
CA TYR A 234 -14.33 -15.35 -3.37
C TYR A 234 -13.97 -15.09 -1.90
N GLU A 235 -13.05 -15.89 -1.36
CA GLU A 235 -12.58 -15.71 0.01
C GLU A 235 -11.83 -14.38 0.17
N THR A 236 -12.22 -13.60 1.18
CA THR A 236 -11.54 -12.36 1.55
C THR A 236 -10.22 -12.67 2.25
N ASN A 237 -9.27 -11.74 2.24
CA ASN A 237 -8.01 -11.93 2.96
C ASN A 237 -8.23 -12.14 4.46
N SER A 238 -9.20 -11.42 5.05
CA SER A 238 -9.61 -11.60 6.45
C SER A 238 -10.12 -13.00 6.77
N PHE A 239 -10.67 -13.73 5.80
CA PHE A 239 -11.04 -15.13 5.97
C PHE A 239 -9.83 -16.05 5.85
N LYS A 240 -9.02 -15.86 4.80
CA LYS A 240 -7.85 -16.70 4.49
C LYS A 240 -6.77 -16.64 5.56
N SER A 241 -6.58 -15.49 6.22
CA SER A 241 -5.57 -15.28 7.26
C SER A 241 -5.76 -16.13 8.52
N ASN A 242 -6.92 -16.77 8.68
CA ASN A 242 -7.20 -17.68 9.79
C ASN A 242 -6.77 -19.13 9.51
N PHE A 243 -6.24 -19.43 8.32
CA PHE A 243 -5.79 -20.75 7.92
C PHE A 243 -4.26 -20.78 7.88
N ASP A 244 -3.66 -21.86 8.39
CA ASP A 244 -2.22 -22.11 8.45
C ASP A 244 -1.59 -22.24 7.06
N SER A 245 -2.39 -22.63 6.06
CA SER A 245 -1.95 -22.69 4.66
C SER A 245 -3.10 -22.42 3.68
N TRP A 246 -2.86 -21.47 2.76
CA TRP A 246 -3.76 -21.16 1.65
C TRP A 246 -3.00 -21.11 0.31
N PRO A 247 -3.27 -22.01 -0.65
CA PRO A 247 -2.59 -22.04 -1.93
C PRO A 247 -2.73 -20.73 -2.72
N ALA A 248 -1.59 -20.13 -3.10
CA ALA A 248 -1.53 -19.03 -4.06
C ALA A 248 -1.86 -19.57 -5.47
N GLY A 249 -3.08 -19.29 -5.95
CA GLY A 249 -3.49 -19.62 -7.31
C GLY A 249 -4.73 -20.52 -7.40
N SER A 250 -5.91 -19.90 -7.32
CA SER A 250 -7.12 -20.40 -7.99
C SER A 250 -8.16 -19.28 -8.12
N ALA A 251 -7.78 -18.12 -8.64
CA ALA A 251 -8.78 -17.15 -9.09
C ALA A 251 -9.30 -17.65 -10.45
N ALA A 252 -10.58 -18.01 -10.51
CA ALA A 252 -11.23 -18.30 -11.78
C ALA A 252 -11.41 -16.99 -12.57
N PRO A 253 -11.22 -16.98 -13.90
CA PRO A 253 -11.39 -15.79 -14.72
C PRO A 253 -12.89 -15.48 -14.81
N GLY A 254 -13.34 -14.37 -14.22
CA GLY A 254 -14.75 -13.98 -14.29
C GLY A 254 -15.12 -12.57 -13.81
N ALA A 255 -14.15 -11.71 -13.52
CA ALA A 255 -14.41 -10.40 -12.91
C ALA A 255 -14.76 -9.26 -13.92
N GLU A 256 -15.00 -9.55 -15.20
CA GLU A 256 -15.30 -8.48 -16.18
C GLU A 256 -16.80 -8.27 -16.47
N GLU A 257 -17.71 -9.17 -16.08
CA GLU A 257 -19.10 -9.12 -16.61
C GLU A 257 -20.11 -8.28 -15.80
N GLY A 258 -19.71 -7.67 -14.68
CA GLY A 258 -20.62 -6.94 -13.78
C GLY A 258 -20.59 -5.41 -13.85
N ARG A 259 -19.40 -4.80 -14.09
CA ARG A 259 -19.22 -3.33 -14.07
C ARG A 259 -19.95 -2.62 -15.22
N GLY A 260 -20.10 -3.29 -16.37
CA GLY A 260 -20.69 -2.70 -17.58
C GLY A 260 -22.20 -2.44 -17.53
N LYS A 261 -22.97 -3.14 -16.69
CA LYS A 261 -24.45 -3.04 -16.72
C LYS A 261 -25.01 -1.91 -15.86
N VAL A 262 -24.34 -1.52 -14.77
CA VAL A 262 -24.81 -0.44 -13.88
C VAL A 262 -24.41 0.93 -14.44
N ALA A 263 -23.22 1.06 -15.03
CA ALA A 263 -22.80 2.29 -15.71
C ALA A 263 -23.54 2.54 -17.04
N ALA A 264 -24.01 1.48 -17.72
CA ALA A 264 -24.82 1.63 -18.94
C ALA A 264 -26.25 2.13 -18.66
N LEU A 265 -26.83 1.80 -17.50
CA LEU A 265 -28.16 2.27 -17.11
C LEU A 265 -28.19 3.76 -16.77
N LEU A 266 -27.10 4.32 -16.25
CA LEU A 266 -26.98 5.75 -15.94
C LEU A 266 -26.65 6.62 -17.17
N LYS A 267 -26.21 6.03 -18.28
CA LYS A 267 -25.96 6.74 -19.55
C LYS A 267 -27.17 6.82 -20.49
N GLN A 268 -28.31 6.22 -20.14
CA GLN A 268 -29.53 6.28 -20.95
C GLN A 268 -30.46 7.47 -20.64
N GLN A 269 -30.12 8.33 -19.68
CA GLN A 269 -30.79 9.62 -19.49
C GLN A 269 -29.85 10.75 -19.95
N GLY A 270 -30.10 11.24 -21.15
CA GLY A 270 -29.12 12.00 -21.94
C GLY A 270 -29.03 13.49 -21.67
N VAL A 271 -27.92 14.07 -22.12
CA VAL A 271 -27.85 15.35 -22.83
C VAL A 271 -26.71 15.21 -23.86
N GLY A 272 -27.01 15.39 -25.14
CA GLY A 272 -26.05 15.24 -26.23
C GLY A 272 -25.23 16.49 -26.45
N VAL A 273 -23.90 16.33 -26.58
CA VAL A 273 -23.03 17.32 -27.23
C VAL A 273 -22.15 16.59 -28.24
N LYS A 274 -22.30 16.96 -29.51
CA LYS A 274 -21.53 16.48 -30.66
C LYS A 274 -20.17 17.20 -30.72
N GLY A 275 -19.11 16.44 -31.00
CA GLY A 275 -18.10 16.83 -31.99
C GLY A 275 -16.63 16.92 -31.53
N MET A 276 -15.77 16.28 -32.34
CA MET A 276 -14.28 16.39 -32.44
C MET A 276 -13.49 15.61 -31.37
N SER A 277 -12.39 14.91 -31.66
CA SER A 277 -11.62 14.59 -32.87
C SER A 277 -10.71 13.40 -32.55
N LYS A 278 -10.37 12.56 -33.53
CA LYS A 278 -9.39 11.46 -33.36
C LYS A 278 -8.03 12.03 -32.90
N SER A 279 -7.62 11.77 -31.67
CA SER A 279 -6.23 11.94 -31.23
C SER A 279 -5.43 10.68 -31.56
N ALA A 280 -4.21 10.90 -32.06
CA ALA A 280 -3.17 9.89 -32.19
C ALA A 280 -2.84 9.27 -30.82
N PRO A 281 -2.26 8.06 -30.75
CA PRO A 281 -1.80 7.51 -29.48
C PRO A 281 -0.78 8.47 -28.88
N VAL A 282 -1.18 9.11 -27.78
CA VAL A 282 -0.27 9.85 -26.92
C VAL A 282 0.60 8.78 -26.27
N ASN A 283 1.89 8.74 -26.60
CA ASN A 283 2.85 8.14 -25.69
C ASN A 283 2.77 8.99 -24.43
N GLU A 284 2.07 8.52 -23.41
CA GLU A 284 2.11 9.10 -22.09
C GLU A 284 3.56 8.99 -21.61
N GLU A 285 4.33 10.06 -21.78
CA GLU A 285 5.60 10.21 -21.08
C GLU A 285 5.26 10.22 -19.58
N VAL A 286 5.54 9.09 -18.92
CA VAL A 286 5.42 8.97 -17.47
C VAL A 286 6.26 10.11 -16.86
N PRO A 287 5.66 10.98 -16.03
CA PRO A 287 6.37 12.10 -15.42
C PRO A 287 7.66 11.64 -14.71
N PRO A 288 8.70 12.50 -14.62
CA PRO A 288 9.88 12.19 -13.84
C PRO A 288 9.50 11.85 -12.40
N LEU A 289 9.79 10.63 -11.97
CA LEU A 289 9.47 10.15 -10.62
C LEU A 289 10.36 10.80 -9.54
N LEU A 290 11.40 11.53 -9.95
CA LEU A 290 12.24 12.41 -9.16
C LEU A 290 12.69 13.57 -10.06
N ASP A 291 12.83 14.78 -9.52
CA ASP A 291 13.27 15.93 -10.32
C ASP A 291 14.71 15.74 -10.85
N GLY A 292 14.90 16.09 -12.11
CA GLY A 292 16.18 15.94 -12.81
C GLY A 292 17.24 16.97 -12.40
N GLY A 293 18.51 16.65 -12.65
CA GLY A 293 19.64 17.58 -12.44
C GLY A 293 20.17 17.62 -11.00
N GLY A 294 19.77 16.67 -10.15
CA GLY A 294 20.28 16.52 -8.79
C GLY A 294 21.72 16.01 -8.70
N LYS A 295 22.30 16.12 -7.50
CA LYS A 295 23.63 15.60 -7.16
C LYS A 295 23.53 14.15 -6.71
N MET A 296 24.30 13.26 -7.34
CA MET A 296 24.37 11.84 -6.99
C MET A 296 25.66 11.52 -6.23
N GLU A 297 25.53 10.80 -5.12
CA GLU A 297 26.66 10.23 -4.37
C GLU A 297 26.37 8.77 -4.06
N VAL A 298 27.31 7.88 -4.40
CA VAL A 298 27.15 6.43 -4.22
C VAL A 298 28.34 5.88 -3.45
N TRP A 299 28.07 5.00 -2.49
CA TRP A 299 29.09 4.29 -1.73
C TRP A 299 28.84 2.78 -1.79
N CYS A 300 29.90 1.99 -1.90
CA CYS A 300 29.87 0.54 -1.70
C CYS A 300 30.21 0.21 -0.24
N ILE A 301 29.52 -0.77 0.33
CA ILE A 301 29.80 -1.29 1.67
C ILE A 301 30.95 -2.29 1.61
N ASN A 302 31.91 -2.12 2.51
CA ASN A 302 33.01 -3.05 2.65
C ASN A 302 33.38 -3.20 4.13
N GLY A 303 32.95 -4.29 4.75
CA GLY A 303 33.17 -4.55 6.16
C GLY A 303 32.39 -3.56 7.03
N SER A 304 33.10 -2.76 7.84
CA SER A 304 32.47 -1.81 8.78
C SER A 304 32.33 -0.38 8.26
N ALA A 305 32.64 -0.13 6.98
CA ALA A 305 32.67 1.21 6.39
C ALA A 305 31.97 1.26 5.02
N LYS A 306 31.68 2.49 4.57
CA LYS A 306 31.22 2.80 3.21
C LYS A 306 32.32 3.52 2.43
N THR A 307 32.63 3.06 1.23
CA THR A 307 33.68 3.62 0.36
C THR A 307 33.02 4.32 -0.84
N PRO A 308 33.34 5.60 -1.12
CA PRO A 308 32.74 6.32 -2.24
C PRO A 308 33.16 5.70 -3.57
N LEU A 309 32.20 5.60 -4.51
CA LEU A 309 32.50 5.13 -5.85
C LEU A 309 33.07 6.27 -6.72
N PRO A 310 34.07 5.97 -7.58
CA PRO A 310 34.46 6.85 -8.68
C PRO A 310 33.27 7.15 -9.61
N LYS A 311 33.30 8.29 -10.30
CA LYS A 311 32.19 8.74 -11.16
C LYS A 311 31.92 7.75 -12.30
N GLU A 312 32.97 7.15 -12.82
CA GLU A 312 32.97 6.14 -13.88
C GLU A 312 32.36 4.80 -13.47
N ASP A 313 32.19 4.55 -12.17
CA ASP A 313 31.58 3.33 -11.62
C ASP A 313 30.16 3.54 -11.08
N ILE A 314 29.70 4.80 -10.97
CA ILE A 314 28.31 5.11 -10.62
C ILE A 314 27.39 4.54 -11.71
N GLY A 315 26.50 3.62 -11.32
CA GLY A 315 25.64 2.86 -12.23
C GLY A 315 26.05 1.39 -12.40
N LYS A 316 27.22 0.97 -11.89
CA LYS A 316 27.65 -0.43 -11.84
C LYS A 316 27.38 -1.01 -10.45
N PHE A 317 26.53 -2.02 -10.38
CA PHE A 317 26.16 -2.69 -9.12
C PHE A 317 26.58 -4.15 -9.19
N TYR A 318 27.32 -4.63 -8.19
CA TYR A 318 27.71 -6.02 -8.08
C TYR A 318 26.71 -6.79 -7.22
N SER A 319 26.22 -7.93 -7.69
CA SER A 319 25.18 -8.74 -7.01
C SER A 319 25.61 -9.28 -5.65
N GLY A 320 26.91 -9.35 -5.39
CA GLY A 320 27.53 -9.74 -4.12
C GLY A 320 27.80 -8.60 -3.14
N ASP A 321 27.51 -7.35 -3.52
CA ASP A 321 27.82 -6.16 -2.72
C ASP A 321 26.54 -5.42 -2.29
N CYS A 322 26.67 -4.50 -1.34
CA CYS A 322 25.63 -3.57 -0.93
C CYS A 322 26.07 -2.13 -1.20
N TYR A 323 25.13 -1.28 -1.59
CA TYR A 323 25.40 0.12 -1.92
C TYR A 323 24.47 1.06 -1.17
N ILE A 324 24.96 2.26 -0.88
CA ILE A 324 24.16 3.39 -0.41
C ILE A 324 24.19 4.44 -1.51
N VAL A 325 23.01 4.90 -1.93
CA VAL A 325 22.78 5.92 -2.93
C VAL A 325 22.13 7.12 -2.25
N LEU A 326 22.75 8.28 -2.31
CA LEU A 326 22.15 9.56 -1.91
C LEU A 326 21.99 10.43 -3.15
N TYR A 327 20.75 10.77 -3.47
CA TYR A 327 20.40 11.70 -4.52
C TYR A 327 19.78 12.96 -3.91
N THR A 328 20.43 14.10 -4.10
CA THR A 328 19.95 15.41 -3.66
C THR A 328 19.36 16.15 -4.83
N TYR A 329 18.08 16.49 -4.77
CA TYR A 329 17.35 17.16 -5.84
C TYR A 329 16.58 18.37 -5.30
N HIS A 330 16.10 19.22 -6.21
CA HIS A 330 15.30 20.38 -5.84
C HIS A 330 13.85 20.10 -6.22
N SER A 331 12.96 20.19 -5.24
CA SER A 331 11.51 20.11 -5.44
C SER A 331 10.89 21.49 -5.20
N GLY A 332 10.11 21.99 -6.17
CA GLY A 332 9.39 23.26 -6.05
C GLY A 332 10.27 24.51 -5.79
N ASP A 333 9.82 25.38 -4.89
CA ASP A 333 10.42 26.70 -4.57
C ASP A 333 11.73 26.61 -3.75
N ARG A 334 12.76 25.98 -4.35
CA ARG A 334 14.16 25.93 -3.88
C ARG A 334 14.42 25.12 -2.59
N LYS A 335 13.54 24.18 -2.23
CA LYS A 335 13.81 23.22 -1.15
C LYS A 335 14.70 22.09 -1.69
N GLU A 336 15.88 21.90 -1.09
CA GLU A 336 16.67 20.68 -1.33
C GLU A 336 15.99 19.50 -0.66
N ASP A 337 15.62 18.48 -1.41
CA ASP A 337 15.12 17.20 -0.92
C ASP A 337 16.10 16.07 -1.23
N TYR A 338 15.95 14.97 -0.48
CA TYR A 338 16.93 13.89 -0.46
C TYR A 338 16.24 12.54 -0.64
N PHE A 339 16.79 11.74 -1.54
CA PHE A 339 16.43 10.34 -1.71
C PHE A 339 17.64 9.48 -1.31
N LEU A 340 17.49 8.69 -0.25
CA LEU A 340 18.56 7.88 0.34
C LEU A 340 18.18 6.41 0.28
N CYS A 341 18.82 5.63 -0.59
CA CYS A 341 18.46 4.24 -0.82
C CYS A 341 19.62 3.29 -0.54
N CYS A 342 19.35 2.19 0.15
CA CYS A 342 20.22 1.01 0.17
C CYS A 342 19.83 0.09 -0.99
N TRP A 343 20.79 -0.24 -1.86
CA TRP A 343 20.63 -1.33 -2.82
C TRP A 343 21.36 -2.56 -2.29
N ILE A 344 20.65 -3.68 -2.21
CA ILE A 344 21.12 -4.92 -1.62
C ILE A 344 21.27 -5.97 -2.72
N GLY A 345 22.51 -6.38 -2.98
CA GLY A 345 22.80 -7.45 -3.93
C GLY A 345 22.23 -8.79 -3.46
N LYS A 346 21.67 -9.57 -4.40
CA LYS A 346 21.06 -10.88 -4.08
C LYS A 346 22.06 -11.91 -3.51
N ASP A 347 23.35 -11.77 -3.84
CA ASP A 347 24.44 -12.64 -3.41
C ASP A 347 25.27 -12.01 -2.28
N SER A 348 24.84 -10.84 -1.77
CA SER A 348 25.55 -10.11 -0.71
C SER A 348 25.43 -10.79 0.64
N ILE A 349 26.44 -10.58 1.51
CA ILE A 349 26.47 -11.17 2.84
C ILE A 349 25.62 -10.37 3.84
N GLU A 350 25.03 -11.07 4.81
CA GLU A 350 24.12 -10.48 5.80
C GLU A 350 24.78 -9.35 6.63
N GLU A 351 26.07 -9.47 6.93
CA GLU A 351 26.82 -8.46 7.66
C GLU A 351 26.91 -7.13 6.90
N ASP A 352 27.18 -7.19 5.59
CA ASP A 352 27.23 -6.00 4.73
C ASP A 352 25.83 -5.40 4.55
N GLN A 353 24.78 -6.23 4.46
CA GLN A 353 23.39 -5.77 4.42
C GLN A 353 23.02 -4.99 5.67
N LYS A 354 23.28 -5.56 6.86
CA LYS A 354 23.06 -4.91 8.16
C LYS A 354 23.87 -3.61 8.28
N MET A 355 25.11 -3.62 7.79
CA MET A 355 25.96 -2.44 7.77
C MET A 355 25.38 -1.32 6.88
N ALA A 356 24.90 -1.67 5.69
CA ALA A 356 24.27 -0.73 4.76
C ALA A 356 23.09 -0.02 5.44
N THR A 357 22.18 -0.78 6.05
CA THR A 357 21.02 -0.23 6.78
C THR A 357 21.45 0.69 7.92
N ARG A 358 22.42 0.27 8.74
CA ARG A 358 22.92 1.07 9.86
C ARG A 358 23.54 2.39 9.42
N LEU A 359 24.34 2.37 8.35
CA LEU A 359 24.99 3.57 7.82
C LEU A 359 23.97 4.50 7.15
N ALA A 360 22.99 3.97 6.43
CA ALA A 360 21.90 4.77 5.87
C ALA A 360 21.07 5.43 6.98
N ASN A 361 20.76 4.74 8.08
CA ASN A 361 20.08 5.35 9.24
C ASN A 361 20.91 6.50 9.84
N THR A 362 22.23 6.29 9.99
CA THR A 362 23.15 7.35 10.46
C THR A 362 23.13 8.56 9.51
N MET A 363 23.14 8.34 8.20
CA MET A 363 23.08 9.40 7.20
C MET A 363 21.72 10.13 7.24
N CYS A 364 20.61 9.41 7.32
CA CYS A 364 19.27 9.98 7.47
C CYS A 364 19.17 10.88 8.69
N ASN A 365 19.68 10.42 9.85
CA ASN A 365 19.72 11.20 11.08
C ASN A 365 20.58 12.47 10.95
N SER A 366 21.72 12.39 10.26
CA SER A 366 22.57 13.57 9.98
C SER A 366 21.88 14.61 9.10
N LEU A 367 20.96 14.16 8.24
CA LEU A 367 20.09 14.98 7.40
C LEU A 367 18.74 15.29 8.08
N LYS A 368 18.70 15.21 9.43
CA LYS A 368 17.54 15.53 10.28
C LYS A 368 16.27 14.73 9.96
N GLY A 369 16.41 13.50 9.46
CA GLY A 369 15.26 12.63 9.13
C GLY A 369 14.45 13.09 7.92
N ARG A 370 14.97 14.04 7.14
CA ARG A 370 14.33 14.54 5.90
C ARG A 370 14.39 13.58 4.72
N PRO A 371 15.45 12.76 4.52
CA PRO A 371 15.51 11.92 3.34
C PRO A 371 14.39 10.88 3.32
N VAL A 372 13.77 10.71 2.17
CA VAL A 372 13.01 9.49 1.88
C VAL A 372 14.02 8.36 1.86
N GLN A 373 13.82 7.38 2.75
CA GLN A 373 14.77 6.29 2.93
C GLN A 373 14.22 5.03 2.27
N GLY A 374 14.98 4.41 1.37
CA GLY A 374 14.58 3.20 0.65
C GLY A 374 15.50 2.02 0.92
N ARG A 375 14.95 0.81 0.85
CA ARG A 375 15.70 -0.45 0.76
C ARG A 375 15.19 -1.23 -0.44
N VAL A 376 16.08 -1.44 -1.41
CA VAL A 376 15.81 -2.05 -2.70
C VAL A 376 16.71 -3.27 -2.86
N PHE A 377 16.17 -4.37 -3.39
CA PHE A 377 16.92 -5.59 -3.66
C PHE A 377 17.21 -5.76 -5.15
N ASP A 378 18.33 -6.40 -5.47
CA ASP A 378 18.68 -6.83 -6.83
C ASP A 378 17.51 -7.59 -7.48
N GLY A 379 17.07 -7.10 -8.64
CA GLY A 379 15.97 -7.69 -9.40
C GLY A 379 14.59 -7.14 -9.02
N LYS A 380 14.49 -6.33 -7.97
CA LYS A 380 13.26 -5.66 -7.50
C LYS A 380 13.40 -4.14 -7.52
N GLU A 381 14.26 -3.59 -8.38
CA GLU A 381 14.46 -2.15 -8.46
C GLU A 381 13.24 -1.43 -9.02
N PRO A 382 12.68 -0.45 -8.30
CA PRO A 382 11.53 0.29 -8.78
C PRO A 382 11.93 1.35 -9.80
N PRO A 383 10.98 1.85 -10.62
CA PRO A 383 11.29 2.66 -11.79
C PRO A 383 12.02 3.97 -11.46
N GLN A 384 11.70 4.60 -10.32
CA GLN A 384 12.36 5.81 -9.81
C GLN A 384 13.82 5.57 -9.40
N PHE A 385 14.19 4.35 -8.99
CA PHE A 385 15.58 3.99 -8.69
C PHE A 385 16.37 3.77 -9.97
N ILE A 386 15.79 3.08 -10.97
CA ILE A 386 16.43 2.82 -12.26
C ILE A 386 16.72 4.14 -13.00
N ALA A 387 15.79 5.08 -12.97
CA ALA A 387 15.90 6.38 -13.65
C ALA A 387 17.11 7.22 -13.18
N LEU A 388 17.63 6.96 -11.97
CA LEU A 388 18.80 7.64 -11.43
C LEU A 388 20.11 7.27 -12.15
N PHE A 389 20.16 6.15 -12.87
CA PHE A 389 21.37 5.63 -13.49
C PHE A 389 21.17 5.42 -14.98
N GLN A 390 21.88 6.19 -15.80
CA GLN A 390 21.78 6.14 -17.26
C GLN A 390 23.17 5.87 -17.87
N PRO A 391 23.65 4.60 -17.88
CA PRO A 391 22.89 3.35 -17.66
C PRO A 391 23.00 2.73 -16.25
N MET A 392 22.02 1.91 -15.86
CA MET A 392 22.12 0.96 -14.73
C MET A 392 22.59 -0.42 -15.23
N VAL A 393 23.66 -0.94 -14.64
CA VAL A 393 24.21 -2.27 -14.96
C VAL A 393 24.41 -3.09 -13.69
N VAL A 394 23.80 -4.28 -13.64
CA VAL A 394 24.03 -5.27 -12.57
C VAL A 394 25.03 -6.33 -13.06
N LEU A 395 26.11 -6.47 -12.31
CA LEU A 395 27.27 -7.31 -12.54
C LEU A 395 27.25 -8.50 -11.56
N LYS A 396 27.77 -9.65 -11.98
CA LYS A 396 27.91 -10.83 -11.13
C LYS A 396 29.04 -10.67 -10.11
N GLY A 397 28.86 -11.34 -8.97
CA GLY A 397 29.83 -11.42 -7.88
C GLY A 397 29.95 -10.11 -7.12
N GLY A 398 31.07 -9.88 -6.45
CA GLY A 398 31.23 -8.78 -5.49
C GLY A 398 32.69 -8.43 -5.23
N LEU A 399 32.93 -7.16 -4.87
CA LEU A 399 34.24 -6.62 -4.54
C LEU A 399 34.45 -6.47 -3.03
N SER A 400 33.40 -6.59 -2.22
CA SER A 400 33.51 -6.47 -0.76
C SER A 400 34.41 -7.58 -0.21
N THR A 401 35.24 -7.24 0.79
CA THR A 401 36.11 -8.21 1.45
C THR A 401 35.30 -9.30 2.14
N GLY A 402 34.11 -8.96 2.64
CA GLY A 402 33.16 -9.89 3.24
C GLY A 402 32.64 -10.92 2.22
N TYR A 403 32.20 -10.45 1.05
CA TYR A 403 31.78 -11.32 -0.06
C TYR A 403 32.92 -12.25 -0.49
N LYS A 404 34.12 -11.71 -0.77
CA LYS A 404 35.28 -12.49 -1.19
C LYS A 404 35.62 -13.60 -0.19
N LYS A 405 35.59 -13.27 1.11
CA LYS A 405 35.82 -14.24 2.17
C LYS A 405 34.71 -15.31 2.20
N SER A 406 33.44 -14.93 2.09
CA SER A 406 32.30 -15.86 2.08
C SER A 406 32.39 -16.87 0.93
N ILE A 407 32.77 -16.42 -0.27
CA ILE A 407 32.97 -17.30 -1.43
C ILE A 407 34.12 -18.27 -1.20
N ALA A 408 35.25 -17.79 -0.69
CA ALA A 408 36.41 -18.62 -0.38
C ALA A 408 36.10 -19.66 0.70
N ASP A 409 35.43 -19.26 1.79
CA ASP A 409 35.05 -20.12 2.91
C ASP A 409 34.05 -21.21 2.49
N LYS A 410 33.18 -20.92 1.51
CA LYS A 410 32.23 -21.88 0.92
C LYS A 410 32.87 -22.76 -0.17
N GLY A 411 34.12 -22.50 -0.57
CA GLY A 411 34.79 -23.20 -1.67
C GLY A 411 34.14 -22.98 -3.03
N LEU A 412 33.42 -21.86 -3.21
CA LEU A 412 32.74 -21.51 -4.46
C LEU A 412 33.71 -20.84 -5.43
N THR A 413 33.43 -20.94 -6.72
CA THR A 413 34.21 -20.21 -7.73
C THR A 413 33.79 -18.74 -7.72
N ASP A 414 34.77 -17.85 -7.72
CA ASP A 414 34.50 -16.41 -7.75
C ASP A 414 34.11 -15.97 -9.17
N GLU A 415 32.80 -15.79 -9.40
CA GLU A 415 32.24 -15.30 -10.67
C GLU A 415 32.24 -13.77 -10.79
N THR A 416 33.01 -13.07 -9.94
CA THR A 416 33.04 -11.60 -9.98
C THR A 416 33.48 -11.08 -11.34
N TYR A 417 32.66 -10.20 -11.89
CA TYR A 417 32.95 -9.55 -13.15
C TYR A 417 34.30 -8.83 -13.15
N THR A 418 35.04 -8.96 -14.24
CA THR A 418 36.24 -8.17 -14.54
C THR A 418 36.20 -7.75 -16.00
N ALA A 419 36.86 -6.64 -16.34
CA ALA A 419 36.86 -6.10 -17.71
C ALA A 419 37.49 -7.04 -18.77
N ASP A 420 38.14 -8.12 -18.35
CA ASP A 420 38.81 -9.08 -19.23
C ASP A 420 38.14 -10.45 -19.27
N CYS A 421 37.16 -10.72 -18.39
CA CYS A 421 36.43 -11.99 -18.44
C CYS A 421 35.43 -12.03 -19.60
N VAL A 422 35.04 -13.25 -19.97
CA VAL A 422 33.95 -13.47 -20.91
C VAL A 422 32.64 -13.20 -20.19
N SER A 423 31.88 -12.21 -20.65
CA SER A 423 30.64 -11.77 -20.01
C SER A 423 29.58 -11.46 -21.04
N LEU A 424 28.36 -11.91 -20.78
CA LEU A 424 27.20 -11.62 -21.61
C LEU A 424 26.25 -10.72 -20.81
N PHE A 425 25.83 -9.62 -21.40
CA PHE A 425 24.87 -8.69 -20.81
C PHE A 425 23.60 -8.68 -21.63
N ARG A 426 22.46 -8.80 -20.95
CA ARG A 426 21.14 -8.63 -21.54
C ARG A 426 20.65 -7.21 -21.30
N ILE A 427 20.24 -6.53 -22.37
CA ILE A 427 19.69 -5.19 -22.33
C ILE A 427 18.17 -5.30 -22.51
N SER A 428 17.43 -5.07 -21.42
CA SER A 428 15.98 -5.09 -21.39
C SER A 428 15.42 -3.69 -21.15
N GLY A 429 14.25 -3.40 -21.72
CA GLY A 429 13.60 -2.10 -21.60
C GLY A 429 14.21 -1.01 -22.50
N THR A 430 13.45 0.06 -22.69
CA THR A 430 13.82 1.20 -23.57
C THR A 430 13.59 2.55 -22.90
N SER A 431 12.73 2.61 -21.88
CA SER A 431 12.45 3.82 -21.11
C SER A 431 13.56 4.05 -20.08
N VAL A 432 13.82 5.32 -19.76
CA VAL A 432 14.72 5.73 -18.66
C VAL A 432 14.35 5.05 -17.33
N GLN A 433 13.09 4.69 -17.15
CA GLN A 433 12.56 4.09 -15.93
C GLN A 433 12.65 2.54 -15.91
N ASN A 434 13.01 1.90 -17.02
CA ASN A 434 13.09 0.43 -17.09
C ASN A 434 14.28 -0.12 -17.90
N ASN A 435 15.23 0.75 -18.28
CA ASN A 435 16.41 0.40 -19.07
C ASN A 435 17.55 -0.21 -18.25
N LYS A 436 17.27 -1.33 -17.58
CA LYS A 436 18.24 -2.07 -16.79
C LYS A 436 19.03 -3.05 -17.65
N THR A 437 20.34 -3.07 -17.48
CA THR A 437 21.23 -4.10 -18.06
C THR A 437 21.62 -5.10 -17.00
N LEU A 438 21.53 -6.40 -17.32
CA LEU A 438 21.86 -7.49 -16.42
C LEU A 438 22.94 -8.37 -17.02
N GLN A 439 24.01 -8.66 -16.27
CA GLN A 439 24.94 -9.73 -16.62
C GLN A 439 24.24 -11.09 -16.46
N VAL A 440 24.24 -11.87 -17.53
CA VAL A 440 23.67 -13.22 -17.60
C VAL A 440 24.79 -14.24 -17.85
N ASP A 441 24.47 -15.52 -17.74
CA ASP A 441 25.43 -16.58 -18.06
C ASP A 441 25.90 -16.45 -19.51
N ALA A 442 27.21 -16.49 -19.73
CA ALA A 442 27.84 -16.35 -21.04
C ALA A 442 27.72 -17.63 -21.88
N VAL A 443 26.48 -18.06 -22.12
CA VAL A 443 26.10 -19.25 -22.88
C VAL A 443 25.07 -18.90 -23.94
N ALA A 444 25.06 -19.65 -25.05
CA ALA A 444 24.15 -19.41 -26.16
C ALA A 444 22.67 -19.46 -25.78
N THR A 445 22.30 -20.26 -24.76
CA THR A 445 20.92 -20.42 -24.28
C THR A 445 20.37 -19.19 -23.54
N SER A 446 21.23 -18.24 -23.17
CA SER A 446 20.83 -16.97 -22.53
C SER A 446 20.28 -15.95 -23.52
N LEU A 447 20.57 -16.12 -24.82
CA LEU A 447 20.08 -15.24 -25.88
C LEU A 447 18.58 -15.42 -26.10
N ASN A 448 17.91 -14.36 -26.54
CA ASN A 448 16.52 -14.42 -27.00
C ASN A 448 16.31 -13.43 -28.15
N SER A 449 15.34 -13.68 -29.03
CA SER A 449 15.14 -12.83 -30.21
C SER A 449 14.53 -11.46 -29.89
N ILE A 450 14.07 -11.22 -28.66
CA ILE A 450 13.36 -10.00 -28.23
C ILE A 450 14.35 -8.91 -27.81
N ASP A 451 15.43 -9.29 -27.13
CA ASP A 451 16.36 -8.35 -26.52
C ASP A 451 17.63 -8.14 -27.38
N CYS A 452 18.38 -7.10 -27.00
CA CYS A 452 19.76 -6.96 -27.43
C CYS A 452 20.71 -7.46 -26.36
N PHE A 453 21.86 -7.96 -26.79
CA PHE A 453 22.90 -8.47 -25.92
C PHE A 453 24.25 -7.85 -26.23
N LEU A 454 25.09 -7.74 -25.22
CA LEU A 454 26.48 -7.32 -25.33
C LEU A 454 27.36 -8.46 -24.83
N LEU A 455 28.23 -8.99 -25.69
CA LEU A 455 29.20 -10.02 -25.34
C LEU A 455 30.59 -9.41 -25.28
N GLN A 456 31.17 -9.42 -24.09
CA GLN A 456 32.57 -9.12 -23.85
C GLN A 456 33.38 -10.42 -23.86
N SER A 457 34.52 -10.42 -24.54
CA SER A 457 35.48 -11.52 -24.53
C SER A 457 36.89 -10.94 -24.60
N GLY A 458 37.51 -10.69 -23.44
CA GLY A 458 38.81 -10.03 -23.35
C GLY A 458 38.76 -8.62 -23.96
N SER A 459 39.54 -8.39 -25.02
CA SER A 459 39.61 -7.10 -25.73
C SER A 459 38.53 -6.90 -26.81
N SER A 460 37.70 -7.91 -27.07
CA SER A 460 36.64 -7.82 -28.08
C SER A 460 35.27 -7.60 -27.44
N MET A 461 34.49 -6.68 -28.01
CA MET A 461 33.09 -6.41 -27.67
C MET A 461 32.20 -6.70 -28.87
N PHE A 462 31.17 -7.52 -28.68
CA PHE A 462 30.19 -7.86 -29.70
C PHE A 462 28.80 -7.38 -29.28
N THR A 463 28.12 -6.69 -30.17
CA THR A 463 26.70 -6.35 -30.00
C THR A 463 25.88 -7.37 -30.76
N TRP A 464 24.97 -8.07 -30.07
CA TRP A 464 24.07 -9.02 -30.67
C TRP A 464 22.65 -8.47 -30.66
N HIS A 465 22.01 -8.39 -31.83
CA HIS A 465 20.67 -7.80 -31.97
C HIS A 465 19.67 -8.90 -32.31
N GLY A 466 18.74 -9.16 -31.40
CA GLY A 466 17.60 -10.04 -31.65
C GLY A 466 16.72 -9.50 -32.77
N ASN A 467 16.08 -10.38 -33.53
CA ASN A 467 15.26 -10.01 -34.67
C ASN A 467 14.01 -9.20 -34.29
N GLN A 468 13.55 -9.28 -33.05
CA GLN A 468 12.42 -8.52 -32.49
C GLN A 468 12.89 -7.36 -31.60
N SER A 469 14.19 -7.09 -31.52
CA SER A 469 14.74 -5.97 -30.76
C SER A 469 14.41 -4.61 -31.38
N THR A 470 14.20 -3.61 -30.52
CA THR A 470 13.90 -2.23 -30.92
C THR A 470 15.16 -1.44 -31.26
N TYR A 471 15.00 -0.36 -32.02
CA TYR A 471 16.13 0.53 -32.37
C TYR A 471 16.71 1.23 -31.12
N GLU A 472 15.85 1.56 -30.17
CA GLU A 472 16.19 2.16 -28.88
C GLU A 472 17.07 1.21 -28.05
N GLN A 473 16.73 -0.09 -28.00
CA GLN A 473 17.58 -1.09 -27.36
C GLN A 473 18.96 -1.17 -28.02
N GLN A 474 19.04 -1.08 -29.36
CA GLN A 474 20.33 -1.12 -30.08
C GLN A 474 21.20 0.10 -29.75
N GLN A 475 20.62 1.30 -29.62
CA GLN A 475 21.36 2.48 -29.17
C GLN A 475 21.84 2.34 -27.72
N LEU A 476 21.00 1.80 -26.84
CA LEU A 476 21.34 1.59 -25.43
C LEU A 476 22.51 0.62 -25.26
N VAL A 477 22.54 -0.47 -26.04
CA VAL A 477 23.65 -1.43 -26.04
C VAL A 477 24.98 -0.76 -26.34
N ALA A 478 25.01 0.16 -27.31
CA ALA A 478 26.24 0.90 -27.64
C ALA A 478 26.69 1.79 -26.48
N ARG A 479 25.76 2.48 -25.79
CA ARG A 479 26.07 3.29 -24.60
C ARG A 479 26.58 2.43 -23.45
N VAL A 480 25.96 1.28 -23.20
CA VAL A 480 26.41 0.32 -22.18
C VAL A 480 27.81 -0.21 -22.51
N ALA A 481 28.10 -0.49 -23.78
CA ALA A 481 29.42 -0.95 -24.18
C ALA A 481 30.50 0.10 -23.94
N GLU A 482 30.23 1.36 -24.27
CA GLU A 482 31.13 2.48 -23.96
C GLU A 482 31.29 2.68 -22.45
N PHE A 483 30.21 2.50 -21.67
CA PHE A 483 30.24 2.61 -20.20
C PHE A 483 31.06 1.50 -19.52
N LEU A 484 31.00 0.27 -20.04
CA LEU A 484 31.74 -0.87 -19.49
C LEU A 484 33.20 -0.89 -19.93
N LYS A 485 33.48 -0.55 -21.19
CA LYS A 485 34.83 -0.59 -21.76
C LYS A 485 35.04 0.52 -22.81
N PRO A 486 35.36 1.75 -22.38
CA PRO A 486 35.47 2.92 -23.26
C PRO A 486 36.49 2.72 -24.40
N GLY A 487 36.15 3.19 -25.60
CA GLY A 487 37.07 3.23 -26.74
C GLY A 487 37.32 1.88 -27.45
N VAL A 488 36.59 0.82 -27.11
CA VAL A 488 36.70 -0.49 -27.79
C VAL A 488 35.77 -0.55 -29.01
N ALA A 489 36.30 -0.98 -30.15
CA ALA A 489 35.51 -1.15 -31.36
C ALA A 489 34.45 -2.26 -31.21
N LEU A 490 33.19 -1.91 -31.47
CA LEU A 490 32.06 -2.84 -31.40
C LEU A 490 31.96 -3.67 -32.68
N LYS A 491 31.89 -5.00 -32.52
CA LYS A 491 31.62 -5.93 -33.60
C LYS A 491 30.12 -6.24 -33.63
N HIS A 492 29.45 -5.94 -34.73
CA HIS A 492 28.01 -6.17 -34.84
C HIS A 492 27.70 -7.61 -35.27
N ALA A 493 26.79 -8.25 -34.53
CA ALA A 493 26.24 -9.56 -34.84
C ALA A 493 24.71 -9.43 -34.90
N LYS A 494 24.12 -9.62 -36.06
CA LYS A 494 22.67 -9.75 -36.18
C LYS A 494 22.29 -11.21 -35.93
N GLU A 495 21.16 -11.46 -35.28
CA GLU A 495 20.60 -12.81 -35.12
C GLU A 495 20.63 -13.57 -36.46
N GLY A 496 21.25 -14.75 -36.45
CA GLY A 496 21.43 -15.61 -37.62
C GLY A 496 22.63 -15.27 -38.52
N LYS A 497 23.38 -14.20 -38.23
CA LYS A 497 24.60 -13.78 -38.95
C LYS A 497 25.83 -13.67 -38.04
N GLU A 498 25.87 -14.42 -36.96
CA GLU A 498 26.93 -14.34 -35.97
C GLU A 498 28.23 -15.01 -36.46
N SER A 499 29.37 -14.40 -36.09
CA SER A 499 30.69 -14.95 -36.43
C SER A 499 31.03 -16.20 -35.62
N SER A 500 31.97 -17.01 -36.10
CA SER A 500 32.51 -18.15 -35.33
C SER A 500 33.17 -17.70 -34.01
N ALA A 501 33.82 -16.54 -34.01
CA ALA A 501 34.42 -15.95 -32.81
C ALA A 501 33.38 -15.61 -31.73
N PHE A 502 32.18 -15.16 -32.13
CA PHE A 502 31.07 -14.91 -31.21
C PHE A 502 30.60 -16.22 -30.55
N TRP A 503 30.35 -17.26 -31.34
CA TRP A 503 29.90 -18.56 -30.80
C TRP A 503 30.98 -19.25 -29.97
N PHE A 504 32.25 -19.12 -30.35
CA PHE A 504 33.36 -19.66 -29.58
C PHE A 504 33.42 -19.06 -28.17
N ALA A 505 33.20 -17.74 -28.05
CA ALA A 505 33.15 -17.07 -26.75
C ALA A 505 31.98 -17.53 -25.87
N LEU A 506 30.85 -17.96 -26.45
CA LEU A 506 29.69 -18.48 -25.71
C LEU A 506 29.74 -20.01 -25.45
N GLY A 507 30.88 -20.65 -25.70
CA GLY A 507 31.04 -22.11 -25.51
C GLY A 507 30.37 -22.97 -26.60
N GLY A 508 30.03 -22.37 -27.75
CA GLY A 508 29.42 -23.05 -28.90
C GLY A 508 28.01 -22.56 -29.23
N LYS A 509 27.44 -23.07 -30.33
CA LYS A 509 26.09 -22.72 -30.80
C LYS A 509 25.06 -23.72 -30.26
N LEU A 510 24.06 -23.24 -29.53
CA LEU A 510 22.92 -24.02 -29.03
C LEU A 510 21.60 -23.28 -29.35
N SER A 511 20.48 -24.01 -29.35
CA SER A 511 19.14 -23.44 -29.56
C SER A 511 18.62 -22.73 -28.31
N TYR A 512 17.96 -21.58 -28.46
CA TYR A 512 17.32 -20.81 -27.40
C TYR A 512 15.81 -20.63 -27.66
N THR A 513 15.01 -20.40 -26.61
CA THR A 513 13.53 -20.34 -26.67
C THR A 513 12.98 -18.95 -26.34
N SER A 514 11.91 -18.55 -27.04
CA SER A 514 11.19 -17.29 -26.80
C SER A 514 9.89 -17.56 -26.05
N LYS A 515 9.86 -17.30 -24.74
CA LYS A 515 8.61 -17.20 -23.96
C LYS A 515 8.60 -15.89 -23.20
N THR A 516 7.55 -15.10 -23.39
CA THR A 516 7.26 -13.86 -22.67
C THR A 516 6.70 -14.18 -21.28
N ALA A 517 7.23 -13.51 -20.26
CA ALA A 517 6.70 -13.56 -18.91
C ALA A 517 5.49 -12.60 -18.80
N SER A 518 4.45 -13.07 -18.11
CA SER A 518 3.20 -12.36 -17.87
C SER A 518 3.33 -11.35 -16.75
N THR A 519 2.81 -10.14 -16.97
CA THR A 519 2.67 -9.06 -15.98
C THR A 519 1.61 -9.42 -14.94
N GLU A 520 1.89 -9.17 -13.67
CA GLU A 520 0.94 -9.30 -12.56
C GLU A 520 -0.10 -8.17 -12.62
N ILE A 521 -1.35 -8.52 -12.33
CA ILE A 521 -2.50 -7.62 -12.24
C ILE A 521 -2.73 -7.33 -10.75
N VAL A 522 -2.89 -6.05 -10.40
CA VAL A 522 -3.25 -5.58 -9.05
C VAL A 522 -4.60 -4.83 -9.12
N GLU A 523 -5.53 -5.17 -8.22
CA GLU A 523 -6.80 -4.48 -7.90
C GLU A 523 -7.02 -4.68 -6.39
N GLU A 524 -7.61 -3.80 -5.57
CA GLU A 524 -8.12 -2.43 -5.66
C GLU A 524 -8.05 -1.87 -4.22
N VAL A 525 -7.73 -0.58 -4.07
CA VAL A 525 -7.74 0.14 -2.78
C VAL A 525 -9.02 0.98 -2.66
N TYR A 526 -9.62 1.07 -1.47
CA TYR A 526 -10.86 1.86 -1.29
C TYR A 526 -10.61 3.24 -0.67
N ASN A 527 -10.94 4.29 -1.44
CA ASN A 527 -11.28 5.67 -1.03
C ASN A 527 -10.43 6.34 0.07
N PHE A 528 -9.12 6.06 0.10
CA PHE A 528 -8.16 6.78 0.95
C PHE A 528 -7.67 8.05 0.25
N SER A 529 -7.41 9.10 1.03
CA SER A 529 -7.06 10.45 0.60
C SER A 529 -5.93 11.01 1.45
N GLN A 530 -5.37 12.16 1.08
CA GLN A 530 -4.33 12.82 1.87
C GLN A 530 -4.80 13.06 3.32
N ASP A 531 -6.09 13.37 3.51
CA ASP A 531 -6.72 13.58 4.82
C ASP A 531 -6.67 12.35 5.75
N ASP A 532 -6.42 11.16 5.20
CA ASP A 532 -6.29 9.92 5.98
C ASP A 532 -4.84 9.71 6.51
N LEU A 533 -3.89 10.57 6.13
CA LEU A 533 -2.50 10.58 6.64
C LEU A 533 -2.40 11.40 7.93
N LEU A 534 -2.62 10.73 9.06
CA LEU A 534 -2.74 11.35 10.37
C LEU A 534 -1.38 11.60 11.03
N THR A 535 -1.09 12.84 11.43
CA THR A 535 0.24 13.26 11.94
C THR A 535 0.74 12.48 13.17
N GLU A 536 -0.15 11.89 13.94
CA GLU A 536 0.19 11.04 15.08
C GLU A 536 0.39 9.55 14.76
N ASP A 537 0.15 9.13 13.51
CA ASP A 537 0.15 7.72 13.12
C ASP A 537 1.37 7.32 12.26
N ILE A 538 1.66 6.02 12.30
CA ILE A 538 2.49 5.34 11.30
C ILE A 538 1.55 4.52 10.42
N LEU A 539 1.60 4.77 9.11
CA LEU A 539 0.72 4.13 8.13
C LEU A 539 1.53 3.30 7.14
N ILE A 540 0.93 2.20 6.67
CA ILE A 540 1.51 1.33 5.64
C ILE A 540 0.66 1.46 4.38
N LEU A 541 1.31 1.80 3.27
CA LEU A 541 0.75 1.75 1.93
C LEU A 541 1.43 0.61 1.16
N ASP A 542 0.68 -0.45 0.87
CA ASP A 542 1.13 -1.57 0.05
C ASP A 542 0.54 -1.47 -1.36
N THR A 543 1.42 -1.47 -2.35
CA THR A 543 1.06 -1.43 -3.79
C THR A 543 1.32 -2.76 -4.49
N HIS A 544 1.65 -3.82 -3.74
CA HIS A 544 2.26 -5.09 -4.15
C HIS A 544 3.64 -4.98 -4.81
N ALA A 545 3.91 -3.91 -5.57
CA ALA A 545 5.19 -3.64 -6.19
C ALA A 545 6.19 -3.01 -5.21
N GLU A 546 5.69 -2.17 -4.30
CA GLU A 546 6.46 -1.39 -3.33
C GLU A 546 5.63 -1.21 -2.05
N VAL A 547 6.30 -1.17 -0.90
CA VAL A 547 5.69 -0.90 0.42
C VAL A 547 6.25 0.40 0.97
N PHE A 548 5.36 1.30 1.40
CA PHE A 548 5.72 2.56 2.04
C PHE A 548 5.26 2.56 3.49
N VAL A 549 6.14 2.97 4.40
CA VAL A 549 5.84 3.31 5.78
C VAL A 549 5.86 4.82 5.89
N TRP A 550 4.68 5.43 5.94
CA TRP A 550 4.52 6.86 6.16
C TRP A 550 4.50 7.13 7.67
N VAL A 551 5.26 8.14 8.11
CA VAL A 551 5.48 8.46 9.53
C VAL A 551 5.10 9.90 9.80
N GLY A 552 4.06 10.09 10.59
CA GLY A 552 3.58 11.40 10.99
C GLY A 552 4.56 12.19 11.88
N GLN A 553 4.42 13.51 11.88
CA GLN A 553 5.25 14.47 12.58
C GLN A 553 5.06 14.41 14.10
N CYS A 554 3.88 14.00 14.59
CA CYS A 554 3.54 13.90 16.01
C CYS A 554 3.70 12.49 16.61
N VAL A 555 4.10 11.49 15.81
CA VAL A 555 4.46 10.13 16.31
C VAL A 555 5.57 10.20 17.35
N ASP A 556 5.54 9.33 18.37
CA ASP A 556 6.59 9.27 19.39
C ASP A 556 7.98 9.03 18.76
N PRO A 557 9.03 9.75 19.17
CA PRO A 557 10.36 9.61 18.57
C PRO A 557 10.94 8.19 18.58
N LYS A 558 10.59 7.36 19.58
CA LYS A 558 11.02 5.95 19.62
C LYS A 558 10.29 5.12 18.57
N GLU A 559 9.02 5.39 18.33
CA GLU A 559 8.25 4.71 17.29
C GLU A 559 8.72 5.12 15.89
N LYS A 560 9.07 6.40 15.68
CA LYS A 560 9.68 6.87 14.41
C LYS A 560 10.97 6.14 14.06
N GLN A 561 11.72 5.68 15.07
CA GLN A 561 12.96 4.92 14.89
C GLN A 561 12.69 3.48 14.41
N ASN A 562 11.52 2.93 14.74
CA ASN A 562 11.12 1.55 14.44
C ASN A 562 10.36 1.42 13.10
N ALA A 563 10.16 2.50 12.35
CA ALA A 563 9.37 2.50 11.12
C ALA A 563 9.77 1.40 10.11
N PHE A 564 11.08 1.17 9.89
CA PHE A 564 11.54 0.08 9.01
C PHE A 564 11.26 -1.31 9.57
N GLU A 565 11.31 -1.49 10.90
CA GLU A 565 10.98 -2.77 11.54
C GLU A 565 9.49 -3.06 11.44
N ILE A 566 8.65 -2.03 11.57
CA ILE A 566 7.20 -2.12 11.36
C ILE A 566 6.90 -2.56 9.92
N GLY A 567 7.52 -1.90 8.93
CA GLY A 567 7.38 -2.27 7.52
C GLY A 567 7.88 -3.68 7.21
N GLN A 568 9.01 -4.10 7.79
CA GLN A 568 9.52 -5.46 7.62
C GLN A 568 8.55 -6.51 8.20
N LYS A 569 8.04 -6.29 9.41
CA LYS A 569 7.07 -7.21 10.03
C LYS A 569 5.80 -7.33 9.19
N TYR A 570 5.35 -6.23 8.58
CA TYR A 570 4.25 -6.28 7.63
C TYR A 570 4.60 -7.11 6.39
N ILE A 571 5.76 -6.88 5.76
CA ILE A 571 6.20 -7.66 4.60
C ILE A 571 6.29 -9.16 4.92
N ASP A 572 6.85 -9.52 6.08
CA ASP A 572 6.97 -10.92 6.49
C ASP A 572 5.59 -11.58 6.63
N MET A 573 4.62 -10.84 7.18
CA MET A 573 3.23 -11.27 7.31
C MET A 573 2.55 -11.39 5.94
N ALA A 574 2.61 -10.33 5.12
CA ALA A 574 1.99 -10.25 3.79
C ALA A 574 2.62 -11.25 2.81
N ALA A 575 3.91 -11.57 2.94
CA ALA A 575 4.54 -12.60 2.13
C ALA A 575 3.96 -13.99 2.39
N SER A 576 3.64 -14.30 3.66
CA SER A 576 3.04 -15.58 4.04
C SER A 576 1.56 -15.70 3.64
N LEU A 577 0.82 -14.57 3.61
CA LEU A 577 -0.64 -14.55 3.46
C LEU A 577 -1.13 -14.11 2.07
N GLU A 578 -0.41 -13.20 1.43
CA GLU A 578 -0.86 -12.45 0.24
C GLU A 578 0.06 -12.64 -0.97
N GLY A 579 1.13 -13.43 -0.81
CA GLY A 579 2.10 -13.70 -1.86
C GLY A 579 3.01 -12.51 -2.18
N LEU A 580 3.06 -11.50 -1.30
CA LEU A 580 3.99 -10.38 -1.42
C LEU A 580 5.44 -10.90 -1.43
N SER A 581 6.30 -10.29 -2.23
CA SER A 581 7.70 -10.70 -2.24
C SER A 581 8.39 -10.32 -0.92
N PRO A 582 9.14 -11.24 -0.26
CA PRO A 582 9.95 -10.89 0.91
C PRO A 582 11.03 -9.82 0.62
N HIS A 583 11.39 -9.67 -0.66
CA HIS A 583 12.35 -8.69 -1.15
C HIS A 583 11.67 -7.49 -1.83
N VAL A 584 10.37 -7.25 -1.56
CA VAL A 584 9.68 -6.05 -2.05
C VAL A 584 10.42 -4.79 -1.56
N PRO A 585 10.60 -3.76 -2.40
CA PRO A 585 11.14 -2.48 -1.98
C PRO A 585 10.35 -1.90 -0.81
N LEU A 586 11.09 -1.45 0.21
CA LEU A 586 10.52 -0.84 1.40
C LEU A 586 11.03 0.59 1.54
N TYR A 587 10.09 1.53 1.65
CA TYR A 587 10.36 2.95 1.83
C TYR A 587 9.86 3.45 3.19
N LYS A 588 10.64 4.33 3.82
CA LYS A 588 10.20 5.18 4.92
C LYS A 588 10.03 6.59 4.39
N VAL A 589 8.84 7.13 4.55
CA VAL A 589 8.44 8.48 4.17
C VAL A 589 8.04 9.23 5.43
N THR A 590 8.50 10.46 5.61
CA THR A 590 8.14 11.31 6.75
C THR A 590 7.22 12.43 6.31
N GLU A 591 6.27 12.79 7.17
CA GLU A 591 5.36 13.91 6.93
C GLU A 591 6.11 15.18 6.52
N GLY A 592 5.66 15.83 5.44
CA GLY A 592 6.24 17.03 4.86
C GLY A 592 7.50 16.81 4.01
N ASN A 593 7.90 15.55 3.79
CA ASN A 593 8.96 15.15 2.87
C ASN A 593 8.50 14.04 1.90
N GLU A 594 7.20 14.01 1.59
CA GLU A 594 6.61 13.04 0.67
C GLU A 594 7.11 13.25 -0.77
N PRO A 595 7.69 12.23 -1.41
CA PRO A 595 8.13 12.33 -2.80
C PRO A 595 6.95 12.16 -3.77
N CYS A 596 7.10 12.63 -5.01
CA CYS A 596 6.03 12.54 -6.01
C CYS A 596 5.59 11.08 -6.33
N PHE A 597 6.52 10.12 -6.27
CA PHE A 597 6.19 8.69 -6.43
C PHE A 597 5.38 8.10 -5.26
N PHE A 598 5.28 8.80 -4.12
CA PHE A 598 4.35 8.47 -3.03
C PHE A 598 3.04 9.25 -3.17
N THR A 599 3.11 10.56 -3.40
CA THR A 599 1.92 11.41 -3.44
C THR A 599 0.99 11.10 -4.62
N THR A 600 1.50 10.49 -5.69
CA THR A 600 0.70 10.05 -6.85
C THR A 600 -0.41 9.04 -6.51
N PHE A 601 -0.36 8.38 -5.34
CA PHE A 601 -1.41 7.48 -4.88
C PHE A 601 -2.61 8.22 -4.24
N PHE A 602 -2.51 9.55 -4.09
CA PHE A 602 -3.49 10.39 -3.40
C PHE A 602 -3.92 11.56 -4.30
N SER A 603 -5.09 12.14 -4.03
CA SER A 603 -5.41 13.50 -4.51
C SER A 603 -4.66 14.50 -3.63
N TRP A 604 -3.45 14.88 -4.05
CA TRP A 604 -2.50 15.62 -3.21
C TRP A 604 -2.57 17.13 -3.38
N ASP A 605 -2.65 17.84 -2.25
CA ASP A 605 -2.51 19.29 -2.11
C ASP A 605 -1.22 19.61 -1.33
N SER A 606 -0.25 20.19 -2.02
CA SER A 606 1.05 20.56 -1.45
C SER A 606 0.98 21.63 -0.37
N THR A 607 -0.11 22.41 -0.30
CA THR A 607 -0.28 23.47 0.72
C THR A 607 -0.63 22.90 2.10
N GLN A 608 -1.22 21.71 2.14
CA GLN A 608 -1.58 21.00 3.36
C GLN A 608 -0.42 20.16 3.95
N ALA A 609 0.67 19.99 3.19
CA ALA A 609 1.83 19.19 3.57
C ALA A 609 2.96 20.00 4.25
N THR A 610 2.76 21.30 4.50
CA THR A 610 3.78 22.24 5.00
C THR A 610 3.64 22.62 6.46
#